data_AF-A0A937YQ98-F1
#
_entry.id   AF-A0A937YQ98-F1
#
_cell.length_a   1.000
_cell.length_b   1.000
_cell.length_c   1.000
_cell.angle_alpha   90.00
_cell.angle_beta   90.00
_cell.angle_gamma   90.00
#
_symmetry.space_group_name_H-M   'P 1'
#
loop_
_entity.id
_entity.type
_entity.pdbx_description
1 polymer ?
#
loop_
_entity_poly.entity_id
_entity_poly.type
_entity_poly.pdbx_seq_one_letter_code
_entity_poly.pdbx_strand_id
1 'polypeptide(L)'
;MLALALGASVPSAARAQEGLPDDAVLEMMEGVRDLLPFAILRDGSHPAPETEAERAMPLVPLKDGRKIILTGFNSGIAEWCGLDWEAHYLGFMQAERARKQWSDKQLAYIGILHGSAMQTYIDAMAERGRACSDEERAQMRGYLEMRQ
;
A
#
# COMPACT_ATOMS: atom_id res chain seq x y z
N MET A 1 -39.50 -16.94 -44.74
CA MET A 1 -38.11 -16.82 -44.29
C MET A 1 -38.10 -16.06 -42.98
N LEU A 2 -38.01 -16.78 -41.86
CA LEU A 2 -38.11 -16.24 -40.50
C LEU A 2 -36.69 -15.94 -39.99
N ALA A 3 -36.37 -14.68 -39.75
CA ALA A 3 -35.05 -14.26 -39.26
C ALA A 3 -35.02 -14.32 -37.73
N LEU A 4 -34.34 -15.33 -37.17
CA LEU A 4 -33.94 -15.37 -35.77
C LEU A 4 -32.68 -14.50 -35.58
N ALA A 5 -32.83 -13.33 -34.95
CA ALA A 5 -31.70 -12.58 -34.41
C ALA A 5 -31.46 -13.04 -32.97
N LEU A 6 -30.54 -13.98 -32.77
CA LEU A 6 -29.99 -14.29 -31.45
C LEU A 6 -29.04 -13.15 -31.05
N GLY A 7 -29.48 -12.29 -30.14
CA GLY A 7 -28.62 -11.34 -29.45
C GLY A 7 -27.63 -12.10 -28.57
N ALA A 8 -26.37 -12.16 -29.00
CA ALA A 8 -25.28 -12.61 -28.15
C ALA A 8 -25.07 -11.55 -27.05
N SER A 9 -25.46 -11.89 -25.83
CA SER A 9 -25.11 -11.17 -24.62
C SER A 9 -23.60 -11.22 -24.44
N VAL A 10 -22.92 -10.12 -24.75
CA VAL A 10 -21.51 -9.94 -24.40
C VAL A 10 -21.44 -9.96 -22.86
N PRO A 11 -20.70 -10.89 -22.23
CA PRO A 11 -20.49 -10.84 -20.79
C PRO A 11 -19.77 -9.53 -20.47
N SER A 12 -20.47 -8.66 -19.75
CA SER A 12 -19.92 -7.41 -19.23
C SER A 12 -18.64 -7.72 -18.46
N ALA A 13 -17.57 -7.00 -18.78
CA ALA A 13 -16.27 -7.03 -18.11
C ALA A 13 -16.34 -6.43 -16.69
N ALA A 14 -17.32 -6.85 -15.90
CA ALA A 14 -17.48 -6.52 -14.49
C ALA A 14 -16.68 -7.50 -13.62
N ARG A 15 -15.37 -7.57 -13.86
CA ARG A 15 -14.39 -8.09 -12.88
C ARG A 15 -13.12 -7.25 -12.98
N ALA A 16 -13.25 -5.95 -12.71
CA ALA A 16 -12.13 -5.06 -12.50
C ALA A 16 -12.15 -4.61 -11.03
N GLN A 17 -11.17 -5.14 -10.27
CA GLN A 17 -10.71 -4.73 -8.94
C GLN A 17 -11.70 -4.85 -7.77
N GLU A 18 -11.77 -6.04 -7.18
CA GLU A 18 -11.88 -6.07 -5.71
C GLU A 18 -10.47 -5.81 -5.18
N GLY A 19 -10.30 -4.74 -4.39
CA GLY A 19 -9.01 -4.42 -3.77
C GLY A 19 -8.54 -5.53 -2.83
N LEU A 20 -7.52 -5.25 -2.01
CA LEU A 20 -7.13 -6.24 -0.99
C LEU A 20 -8.36 -6.62 -0.14
N PRO A 21 -8.51 -7.87 0.30
CA PRO A 21 -9.54 -8.24 1.26
C PRO A 21 -9.46 -7.42 2.56
N ASP A 22 -10.55 -7.31 3.32
CA ASP A 22 -10.58 -6.57 4.59
C ASP A 22 -9.75 -7.27 5.67
N ASP A 23 -9.85 -8.59 5.78
CA ASP A 23 -9.06 -9.42 6.69
C ASP A 23 -7.57 -9.33 6.43
N ALA A 24 -7.13 -9.42 5.16
CA ALA A 24 -5.72 -9.28 4.79
C ALA A 24 -5.15 -7.90 5.16
N VAL A 25 -5.95 -6.84 5.06
CA VAL A 25 -5.52 -5.50 5.48
C VAL A 25 -5.46 -5.37 6.99
N LEU A 26 -6.45 -5.88 7.70
CA LEU A 26 -6.44 -5.88 9.17
C LEU A 26 -5.27 -6.69 9.72
N GLU A 27 -4.97 -7.84 9.13
CA GLU A 27 -3.83 -8.68 9.51
C GLU A 27 -2.50 -7.93 9.35
N MET A 28 -2.26 -7.31 8.20
CA MET A 28 -1.04 -6.52 8.00
C MET A 28 -1.00 -5.29 8.90
N MET A 29 -2.13 -4.60 9.09
CA MET A 29 -2.22 -3.45 9.98
C MET A 29 -1.88 -3.81 11.42
N GLU A 30 -2.32 -4.97 11.91
CA GLU A 30 -2.02 -5.45 13.25
C GLU A 30 -0.57 -5.95 13.34
N GLY A 31 -0.11 -6.72 12.34
CA GLY A 31 1.20 -7.35 12.34
C GLY A 31 2.38 -6.38 12.37
N VAL A 32 2.19 -5.14 11.92
CA VAL A 32 3.25 -4.11 11.95
C VAL A 32 3.29 -3.28 13.23
N ARG A 33 2.31 -3.44 14.14
CA ARG A 33 2.22 -2.60 15.35
C ARG A 33 3.38 -2.81 16.31
N ASP A 34 3.91 -4.02 16.37
CA ASP A 34 5.07 -4.33 17.22
C ASP A 34 6.36 -3.64 16.75
N LEU A 35 6.37 -3.06 15.54
CA LEU A 35 7.46 -2.23 15.04
C LEU A 35 7.37 -0.77 15.53
N LEU A 36 6.20 -0.32 15.98
CA LEU A 36 5.95 1.07 16.35
C LEU A 36 6.86 1.59 17.48
N PRO A 37 7.20 0.82 18.54
CA PRO A 37 8.13 1.27 19.58
C PRO A 37 9.53 1.62 19.05
N PHE A 38 9.92 1.11 17.89
CA PHE A 38 11.22 1.40 17.26
C PHE A 38 11.18 2.61 16.32
N ALA A 39 10.00 3.18 16.07
CA ALA A 39 9.87 4.36 15.21
C ALA A 39 10.50 5.59 15.86
N ILE A 40 10.90 6.55 15.03
CA ILE A 40 11.36 7.87 15.46
C ILE A 40 10.29 8.91 15.09
N LEU A 41 9.80 9.62 16.10
CA LEU A 41 8.84 10.71 15.95
C LEU A 41 9.53 11.98 15.45
N ARG A 42 8.74 12.97 15.05
CA ARG A 42 9.24 14.25 14.52
C ARG A 42 10.14 15.00 15.51
N ASP A 43 9.89 14.87 16.81
CA ASP A 43 10.69 15.47 17.87
C ASP A 43 11.93 14.63 18.25
N GLY A 44 12.18 13.52 17.55
CA GLY A 44 13.30 12.61 17.80
C GLY A 44 13.03 11.58 18.90
N SER A 45 11.87 11.61 19.54
CA SER A 45 11.49 10.62 20.56
C SER A 45 10.95 9.33 19.93
N HIS A 46 10.80 8.29 20.75
CA HIS A 46 10.09 7.06 20.38
C HIS A 46 8.61 7.16 20.80
N PRO A 47 7.67 6.54 20.05
CA PRO A 47 6.29 6.43 20.50
C PRO A 47 6.20 5.71 21.85
N ALA A 48 5.35 6.21 22.74
CA ALA A 48 4.98 5.46 23.93
C ALA A 48 4.31 4.13 23.50
N PRO A 49 4.58 3.02 24.22
CA PRO A 49 3.89 1.75 24.00
C PRO A 49 2.38 1.93 23.98
N GLU A 50 1.71 1.17 23.12
CA GLU A 50 0.25 1.22 23.03
C GLU A 50 -0.39 0.61 24.29
N THR A 51 -1.34 1.34 24.85
CA THR A 51 -2.25 0.85 25.89
C THR A 51 -3.18 -0.23 25.33
N GLU A 52 -3.78 -1.05 26.20
CA GLU A 52 -4.79 -2.02 25.77
C GLU A 52 -5.97 -1.37 25.03
N ALA A 53 -6.38 -0.17 25.48
CA ALA A 53 -7.43 0.60 24.82
C ALA A 53 -7.03 1.09 23.42
N GLU A 54 -5.78 1.53 23.23
CA GLU A 54 -5.24 1.83 21.90
C GLU A 54 -5.14 0.57 21.04
N ARG A 55 -4.81 -0.59 21.63
CA ARG A 55 -4.79 -1.87 20.90
C ARG A 55 -6.15 -2.32 20.41
N ALA A 56 -7.22 -2.01 21.13
CA ALA A 56 -8.58 -2.38 20.78
C ALA A 56 -9.10 -1.71 19.49
N MET A 57 -8.43 -0.68 18.98
CA MET A 57 -8.82 0.04 17.77
C MET A 57 -7.65 0.14 16.79
N PRO A 58 -7.91 0.13 15.47
CA PRO A 58 -6.84 0.34 14.50
C PRO A 58 -6.32 1.78 14.57
N LEU A 59 -4.99 1.95 14.44
CA LEU A 59 -4.34 3.27 14.49
C LEU A 59 -4.74 4.20 13.34
N VAL A 60 -5.18 3.64 12.22
CA VAL A 60 -5.78 4.37 11.09
C VAL A 60 -7.06 3.66 10.63
N PRO A 61 -8.03 4.35 10.02
CA PRO A 61 -9.20 3.71 9.46
C PRO A 61 -8.83 2.67 8.39
N LEU A 62 -9.62 1.60 8.29
CA LEU A 62 -9.39 0.49 7.35
C LEU A 62 -9.17 0.96 5.89
N LYS A 63 -9.95 1.95 5.45
CA LYS A 63 -9.82 2.53 4.11
C LYS A 63 -8.46 3.20 3.89
N ASP A 64 -7.95 3.92 4.89
CA ASP A 64 -6.62 4.54 4.83
C ASP A 64 -5.54 3.46 4.88
N GLY A 65 -5.67 2.46 5.76
CA GLY A 65 -4.78 1.28 5.82
C GLY A 65 -4.63 0.59 4.46
N ARG A 66 -5.74 0.30 3.80
CA ARG A 66 -5.78 -0.26 2.44
C ARG A 66 -5.03 0.59 1.43
N LYS A 67 -5.22 1.92 1.46
CA LYS A 67 -4.52 2.85 0.57
C LYS A 67 -3.01 2.83 0.84
N ILE A 68 -2.60 2.85 2.11
CA ILE A 68 -1.20 2.84 2.53
C ILE A 68 -0.52 1.56 2.04
N ILE A 69 -1.13 0.40 2.26
CA ILE A 69 -0.61 -0.90 1.83
C ILE A 69 -0.46 -0.98 0.31
N LEU A 70 -1.48 -0.57 -0.44
CA LEU A 70 -1.41 -0.55 -1.92
C LEU A 70 -0.30 0.40 -2.41
N THR A 71 -0.10 1.53 -1.72
CA THR A 71 0.99 2.48 -2.03
C THR A 71 2.35 1.86 -1.73
N GLY A 72 2.47 1.09 -0.63
CA GLY A 72 3.65 0.30 -0.28
C GLY A 72 3.95 -0.76 -1.34
N PHE A 73 2.96 -1.54 -1.78
CA PHE A 73 3.14 -2.50 -2.87
C PHE A 73 3.64 -1.85 -4.16
N ASN A 74 3.11 -0.69 -4.55
CA ASN A 74 3.62 0.02 -5.73
C ASN A 74 5.07 0.48 -5.55
N SER A 75 5.45 0.86 -4.33
CA SER A 75 6.84 1.22 -4.02
C SER A 75 7.75 -0.02 -4.06
N GLY A 76 7.26 -1.18 -3.62
CA GLY A 76 7.95 -2.47 -3.76
C GLY A 76 8.10 -2.93 -5.20
N ILE A 77 7.09 -2.73 -6.05
CA ILE A 77 7.21 -2.97 -7.49
C ILE A 77 8.29 -2.08 -8.10
N ALA A 78 8.27 -0.78 -7.78
CA ALA A 78 9.25 0.18 -8.27
C ALA A 78 10.68 -0.20 -7.86
N GLU A 79 10.91 -0.51 -6.58
CA GLU A 79 12.21 -0.98 -6.08
C GLU A 79 12.67 -2.26 -6.78
N TRP A 80 11.80 -3.27 -6.84
CA TRP A 80 12.11 -4.54 -7.52
C TRP A 80 12.43 -4.34 -9.02
N CYS A 81 11.85 -3.33 -9.66
CA CYS A 81 12.12 -2.96 -11.04
C CYS A 81 13.32 -2.01 -11.23
N GLY A 82 13.99 -1.58 -10.15
CA GLY A 82 15.12 -0.65 -10.17
C GLY A 82 14.71 0.79 -10.53
N LEU A 83 13.54 1.21 -10.07
CA LEU A 83 12.99 2.55 -10.29
C LEU A 83 12.99 3.36 -8.99
N ASP A 84 13.00 4.70 -9.12
CA ASP A 84 12.98 5.62 -7.98
C ASP A 84 11.60 5.62 -7.29
N TRP A 85 11.47 4.82 -6.24
CA TRP A 85 10.31 4.77 -5.37
C TRP A 85 10.38 5.82 -4.24
N GLU A 86 11.58 6.28 -3.88
CA GLU A 86 11.81 7.13 -2.71
C GLU A 86 11.11 8.48 -2.89
N ALA A 87 11.23 9.09 -4.07
CA ALA A 87 10.55 10.34 -4.38
C ALA A 87 9.03 10.22 -4.23
N HIS A 88 8.46 9.09 -4.64
CA HIS A 88 7.03 8.81 -4.51
C HIS A 88 6.61 8.58 -3.05
N TYR A 89 7.42 7.86 -2.26
CA TYR A 89 7.19 7.69 -0.82
C TYR A 89 7.23 9.04 -0.08
N LEU A 90 8.23 9.89 -0.38
CA LEU A 90 8.35 11.21 0.24
C LEU A 90 7.16 12.10 -0.09
N GLY A 91 6.70 12.11 -1.34
CA GLY A 91 5.49 12.83 -1.77
C GLY A 91 4.23 12.30 -1.06
N PHE A 92 4.10 10.98 -0.97
CA PHE A 92 3.02 10.34 -0.22
C PHE A 92 3.00 10.77 1.25
N MET A 93 4.13 10.68 1.95
CA MET A 93 4.22 11.07 3.36
C MET A 93 4.03 12.58 3.56
N GLN A 94 4.44 13.42 2.61
CA GLN A 94 4.14 14.84 2.63
C GLN A 94 2.62 15.09 2.53
N ALA A 95 1.94 14.40 1.62
CA ALA A 95 0.48 14.49 1.48
C ALA A 95 -0.25 14.03 2.74
N GLU A 96 0.17 12.91 3.35
CA GLU A 96 -0.42 12.43 4.60
C GLU A 96 -0.22 13.42 5.76
N ARG A 97 0.96 14.05 5.87
CA ARG A 97 1.21 15.15 6.83
C ARG A 97 0.31 16.36 6.57
N ALA A 98 0.11 16.72 5.30
CA ALA A 98 -0.70 17.88 4.91
C ALA A 98 -2.19 17.75 5.26
N ARG A 99 -2.69 16.52 5.46
CA ARG A 99 -4.08 16.28 5.90
C ARG A 99 -4.37 16.77 7.31
N LYS A 100 -3.35 16.97 8.16
CA LYS A 100 -3.46 17.46 9.55
C LYS A 100 -4.43 16.67 10.47
N GLN A 101 -4.79 15.45 10.08
CA GLN A 101 -5.67 14.56 10.85
C GLN A 101 -4.91 13.48 11.62
N TRP A 102 -3.60 13.34 11.35
CA TRP A 102 -2.76 12.31 11.93
C TRP A 102 -1.88 12.88 13.05
N SER A 103 -1.83 12.17 14.17
CA SER A 103 -0.80 12.37 15.19
C SER A 103 0.58 11.94 14.71
N ASP A 104 1.64 12.36 15.39
CA ASP A 104 3.01 11.95 15.06
C ASP A 104 3.18 10.41 15.19
N LYS A 105 2.52 9.77 16.18
CA LYS A 105 2.44 8.29 16.31
C LYS A 105 1.79 7.65 15.09
N GLN A 106 0.67 8.20 14.60
CA GLN A 106 -0.01 7.67 13.41
C GLN A 106 0.81 7.88 12.13
N LEU A 107 1.51 9.01 11.98
CA LEU A 107 2.41 9.24 10.86
C LEU A 107 3.58 8.26 10.85
N ALA A 108 4.16 7.96 12.01
CA ALA A 108 5.18 6.92 12.15
C ALA A 108 4.63 5.54 11.75
N TYR A 109 3.45 5.19 12.25
CA TYR A 109 2.76 3.95 11.89
C TYR A 109 2.47 3.85 10.38
N ILE A 110 2.03 4.93 9.74
CA ILE A 110 1.80 4.99 8.28
C ILE A 110 3.09 4.65 7.50
N GLY A 111 4.22 5.21 7.92
CA GLY A 111 5.52 4.92 7.29
C GLY A 111 5.95 3.46 7.46
N ILE A 112 5.76 2.90 8.66
CA ILE A 112 6.03 1.48 8.93
C ILE A 112 5.14 0.59 8.06
N LEU A 113 3.82 0.82 8.05
CA LEU A 113 2.87 0.02 7.29
C LEU A 113 3.18 0.04 5.79
N HIS A 114 3.55 1.21 5.25
CA HIS A 114 4.01 1.34 3.87
C HIS A 114 5.27 0.49 3.62
N GLY A 115 6.30 0.64 4.46
CA GLY A 115 7.56 -0.08 4.31
C GLY A 115 7.42 -1.59 4.43
N SER A 116 6.60 -2.08 5.37
CA SER A 116 6.31 -3.52 5.52
C SER A 116 5.56 -4.08 4.33
N ALA A 117 4.59 -3.34 3.77
CA ALA A 117 3.91 -3.74 2.54
C ALA A 117 4.88 -3.79 1.37
N MET A 118 5.73 -2.78 1.21
CA MET A 118 6.80 -2.75 0.22
C MET A 118 7.70 -3.99 0.33
N GLN A 119 8.19 -4.32 1.52
CA GLN A 119 9.03 -5.49 1.76
C GLN A 119 8.32 -6.79 1.42
N THR A 120 7.05 -6.93 1.80
CA THR A 120 6.23 -8.11 1.49
C THR A 120 6.16 -8.36 -0.02
N TYR A 121 6.07 -7.31 -0.83
CA TYR A 121 6.09 -7.45 -2.29
C TYR A 121 7.47 -7.91 -2.79
N ILE A 122 8.54 -7.30 -2.29
CA ILE A 122 9.92 -7.60 -2.68
C ILE A 122 10.26 -9.07 -2.37
N ASP A 123 9.93 -9.53 -1.16
CA ASP A 123 10.14 -10.92 -0.73
C ASP A 123 9.38 -11.89 -1.64
N ALA A 124 8.12 -11.60 -1.94
CA ALA A 124 7.31 -12.42 -2.84
C ALA A 124 7.87 -12.48 -4.27
N MET A 125 8.56 -11.44 -4.76
CA MET A 125 9.24 -11.50 -6.05
C MET A 125 10.56 -12.26 -5.98
N ALA A 126 11.31 -12.10 -4.89
CA ALA A 126 12.55 -12.84 -4.65
C ALA A 126 12.29 -14.36 -4.61
N GLU A 127 11.24 -14.79 -3.91
CA GLU A 127 10.81 -16.20 -3.85
C GLU A 127 10.44 -16.77 -5.23
N ARG A 128 9.90 -15.94 -6.12
CA ARG A 128 9.57 -16.33 -7.50
C ARG A 128 10.79 -16.44 -8.41
N GLY A 129 11.94 -15.89 -8.01
CA GLY A 129 13.20 -16.01 -8.73
C GLY A 129 13.21 -15.38 -10.13
N ARG A 130 12.28 -14.46 -10.43
CA ARG A 130 12.19 -13.80 -11.74
C ARG A 130 12.59 -12.32 -11.65
N ALA A 131 13.19 -11.81 -12.72
CA ALA A 131 13.47 -10.40 -12.88
C ALA A 131 12.20 -9.62 -13.30
N CYS A 132 12.19 -8.32 -13.02
CA CYS A 132 11.19 -7.41 -13.57
C CYS A 132 11.34 -7.30 -15.09
N SER A 133 10.26 -7.59 -15.81
CA SER A 133 10.22 -7.49 -17.26
C SER A 133 10.24 -6.02 -17.72
N ASP A 134 10.59 -5.80 -18.98
CA ASP A 134 10.58 -4.44 -19.56
C ASP A 134 9.16 -3.85 -19.61
N GLU A 135 8.14 -4.69 -19.80
CA GLU A 135 6.73 -4.28 -19.77
C GLU A 135 6.32 -3.81 -18.36
N GLU A 136 6.61 -4.60 -17.32
CA GLU A 136 6.34 -4.22 -15.92
C GLU A 136 7.09 -2.94 -15.54
N ARG A 137 8.35 -2.82 -15.95
CA ARG A 137 9.16 -1.62 -15.69
C ARG A 137 8.58 -0.39 -16.39
N ALA A 138 8.16 -0.51 -17.64
CA ALA A 138 7.55 0.58 -18.39
C ALA A 138 6.21 1.01 -17.78
N GLN A 139 5.36 0.05 -17.41
CA GLN A 139 4.09 0.32 -16.74
C GLN A 139 4.30 1.04 -15.41
N MET A 140 5.24 0.55 -14.60
CA MET A 140 5.53 1.13 -13.29
C MET A 140 6.11 2.55 -13.41
N ARG A 141 7.01 2.79 -14.38
CA ARG A 141 7.52 4.13 -14.68
C ARG A 141 6.39 5.10 -15.00
N GLY A 142 5.48 4.72 -15.88
CA GLY A 142 4.32 5.55 -16.23
C GLY A 142 3.43 5.86 -15.02
N TYR A 143 3.23 4.91 -14.11
CA TYR A 143 2.50 5.15 -12.87
C TYR A 143 3.20 6.20 -11.98
N LEU A 144 4.52 6.08 -11.80
CA LEU A 144 5.29 7.01 -10.96
C LEU A 144 5.24 8.44 -11.51
N GLU A 145 5.31 8.60 -12.83
CA GLU A 145 5.25 9.91 -13.49
C GLU A 145 3.87 10.59 -13.35
N MET A 146 2.78 9.83 -13.28
CA MET A 146 1.43 10.38 -13.10
C MET A 146 1.11 10.82 -11.66
N ARG A 147 1.93 10.43 -10.68
CA ARG A 147 1.67 10.61 -9.24
C ARG A 147 2.64 11.57 -8.55
N GLN A 148 3.52 12.22 -9.32
CA GLN A 148 4.41 13.29 -8.88
C GLN A 148 3.69 14.64 -8.76
#